data_AF-A0AAV2GDP0-F1
#
_entry.id   AF-A0AAV2GDP0-F1
#
_cell.length_a   1.000
_cell.length_b   1.000
_cell.length_c   1.000
_cell.angle_alpha   90.00
_cell.angle_beta   90.00
_cell.angle_gamma   90.00
#
_symmetry.space_group_name_H-M   'P 1'
#
loop_
_entity.id
_entity.type
_entity.pdbx_description
1 polymer ?
#
loop_
_entity_poly.entity_id
_entity_poly.type
_entity_poly.pdbx_seq_one_letter_code
_entity_poly.pdbx_strand_id
1 'polypeptide(L)'
;MWRRIDFLRTVLELGYNFVFTDTDIMWFRDPFPRFYPDADFQIACDQYSGDSVGLGNIVNGGFSYVKANNRSIRVLQVLALVA
;
A
#
# COMPACT_ATOMS: atom_id res chain seq x y z
N MET A 1 -14.20 -1.04 3.73
CA MET A 1 -13.01 -1.28 2.89
C MET A 1 -13.13 -0.75 1.47
N TRP A 2 -14.26 -0.90 0.78
CA TRP A 2 -14.39 -0.54 -0.64
C TRP A 2 -14.29 0.96 -0.95
N ARG A 3 -15.00 1.78 -0.17
CA ARG A 3 -14.87 3.25 -0.25
C ARG A 3 -13.44 3.74 -0.03
N ARG A 4 -12.65 3.04 0.78
CA ARG A 4 -11.23 3.34 0.98
C ARG A 4 -10.43 3.09 -0.29
N ILE A 5 -10.63 1.95 -0.95
CA ILE A 5 -9.93 1.62 -2.20
C ILE A 5 -10.28 2.62 -3.30
N ASP A 6 -11.55 2.97 -3.44
CA ASP A 6 -12.01 3.95 -4.43
C ASP A 6 -11.41 5.34 -4.18
N PHE A 7 -11.40 5.80 -2.92
CA PHE A 7 -10.75 7.04 -2.53
C PHE A 7 -9.24 7.04 -2.83
N LEU A 8 -8.52 5.99 -2.43
CA LEU A 8 -7.08 5.86 -2.67
C LEU A 8 -6.76 5.77 -4.17
N ARG A 9 -7.64 5.19 -5.00
CA ARG A 9 -7.50 5.21 -6.46
C ARG A 9 -7.52 6.65 -6.98
N THR A 10 -8.48 7.46 -6.54
CA THR A 10 -8.56 8.87 -6.93
C THR A 10 -7.31 9.66 -6.53
N VAL A 11 -6.73 9.39 -5.35
CA VAL A 11 -5.46 10.01 -4.95
C VAL A 11 -4.33 9.71 -5.94
N LEU A 12 -4.21 8.45 -6.41
CA LEU A 12 -3.23 8.07 -7.44
C LEU A 12 -3.54 8.69 -8.80
N GLU A 13 -4.81 8.75 -9.22
CA GLU A 13 -5.26 9.38 -10.46
C GLU A 13 -4.93 10.88 -10.50
N LEU A 14 -4.93 11.54 -9.34
CA LEU A 14 -4.49 12.93 -9.17
C LEU A 14 -2.96 13.11 -9.17
N GLY A 15 -2.20 12.02 -9.28
CA GLY A 15 -0.73 12.04 -9.36
C GLY A 15 -0.01 12.03 -8.00
N TYR A 16 -0.73 11.82 -6.89
CA TYR A 16 -0.12 11.80 -5.56
C TYR A 16 0.28 10.38 -5.14
N ASN A 17 1.51 10.23 -4.66
CA ASN A 17 1.88 9.06 -3.86
C ASN A 17 1.18 9.15 -2.50
N PHE A 18 0.87 8.02 -1.87
CA PHE A 18 0.29 8.02 -0.53
C PHE A 18 0.95 6.99 0.39
N VAL A 19 0.95 7.31 1.68
CA VAL A 19 1.06 6.33 2.76
C VAL A 19 -0.32 6.22 3.39
N PHE A 20 -0.85 5.00 3.51
CA PHE A 20 -2.10 4.70 4.19
C PHE A 20 -1.81 3.96 5.49
N THR A 21 -2.52 4.33 6.56
CA THR A 21 -2.52 3.60 7.83
C THR A 21 -3.92 3.46 8.41
N ASP A 22 -4.21 2.29 8.98
CA ASP A 22 -5.36 2.15 9.88
C ASP A 22 -5.16 3.01 11.14
N THR A 23 -6.26 3.32 11.81
CA THR A 23 -6.29 4.27 12.95
C THR A 23 -5.60 3.75 14.20
N ASP A 24 -5.35 2.45 14.27
CA ASP A 24 -4.70 1.73 15.37
C ASP A 24 -3.19 1.51 15.13
N ILE A 25 -2.63 2.08 14.06
CA ILE A 25 -1.19 2.05 13.78
C ILE A 25 -0.52 3.34 14.25
N MET A 26 0.58 3.17 14.99
CA MET A 26 1.43 4.28 15.46
C MET A 26 2.82 4.22 14.84
N TRP A 27 3.37 5.39 14.50
CA TRP A 27 4.73 5.52 13.98
C TRP A 27 5.67 6.01 15.06
N PHE A 28 6.55 5.13 15.53
CA PHE A 28 7.63 5.52 16.45
C PHE A 28 8.81 6.19 15.74
N ARG A 29 8.87 6.10 14.41
CA ARG A 29 9.92 6.65 13.55
C ARG A 29 9.33 7.06 12.22
N ASP A 30 10.00 7.99 11.54
CA ASP A 30 9.67 8.35 10.17
C ASP A 30 9.79 7.11 9.24
N PRO A 31 8.71 6.70 8.56
CA PRO A 31 8.76 5.57 7.63
C PRO A 31 9.36 5.93 6.26
N PHE A 32 9.40 7.20 5.86
CA PHE A 32 9.81 7.60 4.50
C PHE A 32 11.21 7.13 4.10
N PRO A 33 12.25 7.18 4.98
CA PRO A 33 13.58 6.67 4.65
C PRO A 33 13.65 5.16 4.44
N ARG A 34 12.61 4.40 4.80
CA ARG A 34 12.58 2.93 4.74
C ARG A 34 11.93 2.40 3.47
N PHE A 35 11.28 3.25 2.67
CA PHE A 35 10.60 2.81 1.48
C PHE A 35 11.58 2.50 0.35
N TYR A 36 11.33 1.38 -0.34
CA TYR A 36 12.10 1.01 -1.52
C TYR A 36 11.81 1.97 -2.70
N PRO A 37 12.84 2.59 -3.30
CA PRO A 37 12.68 3.59 -4.37
C PRO A 37 12.19 2.99 -5.70
N ASP A 38 12.37 1.69 -5.89
CA ASP A 38 12.01 0.91 -7.07
C ASP A 38 10.65 0.19 -6.95
N ALA A 39 10.07 0.12 -5.75
CA ALA A 39 8.76 -0.50 -5.55
C ALA A 39 7.60 0.49 -5.79
N ASP A 40 6.60 0.05 -6.57
CA ASP A 40 5.35 0.80 -6.79
C ASP A 40 4.37 0.66 -5.62
N PHE A 41 4.40 -0.49 -4.95
CA PHE A 41 3.48 -0.88 -3.90
C PHE A 41 4.26 -1.59 -2.80
N GLN A 42 4.14 -1.10 -1.57
CA GLN A 42 4.74 -1.69 -0.38
C GLN A 42 3.66 -1.81 0.68
N ILE A 43 3.53 -2.98 1.30
CA ILE A 43 2.46 -3.31 2.23
C ILE A 43 3.05 -4.05 3.43
N ALA A 44 2.46 -3.83 4.61
CA ALA A 44 2.87 -4.55 5.81
C ALA A 44 2.51 -6.04 5.74
N CYS A 45 3.09 -6.81 6.66
CA CYS A 45 2.73 -8.19 6.90
C CYS A 45 2.67 -8.47 8.41
N ASP A 46 1.79 -9.38 8.80
CA ASP A 46 1.66 -9.83 10.20
C ASP A 46 2.75 -10.83 10.57
N GLN A 47 3.24 -11.58 9.58
CA GLN A 47 4.33 -12.54 9.75
C GLN A 47 5.36 -12.36 8.63
N TYR A 48 6.58 -11.99 9.04
CA TYR A 48 7.72 -11.78 8.17
C TYR A 48 8.61 -13.02 8.12
N SER A 49 8.86 -13.53 6.92
CA SER A 49 9.65 -14.74 6.66
C SER A 49 11.18 -14.52 6.61
N GLY A 50 11.65 -13.27 6.73
CA GLY A 50 13.06 -12.91 6.54
C GLY A 50 13.40 -12.44 5.11
N ASP A 51 12.45 -12.54 4.18
CA ASP A 51 12.55 -12.03 2.80
C ASP A 51 11.37 -11.09 2.50
N SER A 52 11.66 -9.83 2.13
CA SER A 52 10.65 -8.81 1.86
C SER A 52 9.81 -9.05 0.62
N VAL A 53 10.31 -9.83 -0.34
CA VAL A 53 9.58 -10.20 -1.56
C VAL A 53 9.01 -11.62 -1.50
N GLY A 54 9.25 -12.33 -0.40
CA GLY A 54 8.80 -13.70 -0.20
C GLY A 54 7.27 -13.81 -0.17
N LEU A 55 6.73 -14.73 -0.97
CA LEU A 55 5.28 -15.02 -1.04
C LEU A 55 4.73 -15.67 0.24
N GLY A 56 5.60 -16.09 1.16
CA GLY A 56 5.21 -16.64 2.46
C GLY A 56 4.85 -15.59 3.51
N ASN A 57 5.00 -14.29 3.21
CA ASN A 57 4.59 -13.22 4.12
C ASN A 57 3.07 -13.10 4.19
N ILE A 58 2.49 -13.06 5.40
CA ILE A 58 1.04 -12.88 5.59
C ILE A 58 0.71 -11.39 5.46
N VAL A 59 0.12 -10.99 4.34
CA VAL A 59 -0.14 -9.57 4.00
C VAL A 59 -1.12 -8.93 4.99
N ASN A 60 -0.81 -7.70 5.42
CA ASN A 60 -1.67 -6.87 6.27
C ASN A 60 -2.01 -5.55 5.56
N GLY A 61 -3.31 -5.27 5.40
CA GLY A 61 -3.82 -4.09 4.70
C GLY A 61 -3.87 -2.79 5.52
N GLY A 62 -3.32 -2.81 6.74
CA GLY A 62 -3.36 -1.70 7.66
C GLY A 62 -2.25 -0.68 7.44
N PHE A 63 -1.12 -1.03 6.80
CA PHE A 63 -0.08 -0.06 6.44
C PHE A 63 0.38 -0.30 4.99
N SER A 64 0.36 0.73 4.16
CA SER A 64 0.92 0.66 2.80
C SER A 64 1.49 1.98 2.30
N TYR A 65 2.49 1.90 1.43
CA TYR A 65 3.00 3.01 0.64
C TYR A 65 2.87 2.68 -0.83
N VAL A 66 2.25 3.59 -1.59
CA VAL A 66 1.92 3.37 -3.00
C VAL A 66 2.31 4.60 -3.81
N LYS A 67 3.02 4.37 -4.91
CA LYS A 67 3.41 5.42 -5.86
C LYS A 67 2.35 5.59 -6.94
N ALA A 68 2.10 6.83 -7.34
CA ALA A 68 1.21 7.15 -8.45
C ALA A 68 1.85 6.74 -9.79
N ASN A 69 1.26 5.75 -10.45
CA ASN A 69 1.56 5.39 -11.83
C ASN A 69 0.44 4.52 -12.44
N ASN A 70 0.55 4.25 -13.74
CA ASN A 70 -0.44 3.47 -14.47
C ASN A 70 -0.60 2.02 -13.98
N ARG A 71 0.37 1.46 -13.24
CA ARG A 71 0.29 0.10 -12.70
C ARG A 71 -0.49 0.10 -11.38
N SER A 72 -0.16 0.99 -10.46
CA SER A 72 -0.86 1.10 -9.16
C SER A 72 -2.33 1.52 -9.30
N ILE A 73 -2.64 2.45 -10.22
CA ILE A 73 -4.03 2.83 -10.53
C ILE A 73 -4.83 1.61 -11.00
N ARG A 74 -4.28 0.82 -11.93
CA ARG A 74 -4.94 -0.40 -12.44
C ARG A 74 -5.17 -1.43 -11.33
N VAL A 75 -4.21 -1.62 -10.43
CA VAL A 75 -4.35 -2.55 -9.30
C VAL A 75 -5.53 -2.12 -8.42
N LEU A 76 -5.61 -0.86 -8.01
CA LEU A 76 -6.75 -0.38 -7.20
C LEU A 76 -8.07 -0.41 -7.96
N GLN A 77 -8.05 -0.18 -9.28
CA GLN A 77 -9.24 -0.31 -10.12
C GLN A 77 -9.77 -1.74 -10.18
N VAL A 78 -8.90 -2.74 -10.37
CA VAL A 78 -9.30 -4.16 -10.34
C VAL A 78 -9.80 -4.57 -8.97
N LEU A 79 -9.11 -4.16 -7.90
CA LEU A 79 -9.53 -4.45 -6.52
C LEU A 79 -10.90 -3.85 -6.19
N ALA A 80 -11.25 -2.69 -6.76
CA ALA A 80 -12.57 -2.08 -6.60
C ALA A 80 -13.69 -2.80 -7.39
N LEU A 81 -13.36 -3.66 -8.35
CA LEU A 81 -14.33 -4.41 -9.16
C LEU A 81 -14.66 -5.80 -8.61
N VAL A 82 -13.75 -6.39 -7.82
CA VAL A 82 -13.92 -7.73 -7.20
C VAL A 82 -14.47 -7.66 -5.77
N ALA A 83 -15.17 -6.56 -5.48
CA ALA A 83 -15.46 -6.00 -4.17
C ALA A 83 -16.95 -5.79 -3.95
#